data_AF-A0A857FJ30-F1
#
_entry.id   AF-A0A857FJ30-F1
#
_cell.length_a   1.000
_cell.length_b   1.000
_cell.length_c   1.000
_cell.angle_alpha   90.00
_cell.angle_beta   90.00
_cell.angle_gamma   90.00
#
_symmetry.space_group_name_H-M   'P 1'
#
loop_
_entity.id
_entity.type
_entity.pdbx_description
1 polymer ?
#
loop_
_entity_poly.entity_id
_entity_poly.type
_entity_poly.pdbx_seq_one_letter_code
_entity_poly.pdbx_strand_id
1 'polypeptide(L)'
;MTPRGIRNNNPGNLNYAHQPGAHLETGVSNPRFAAFPTMADGIQALRTQLLRYAERGLTTVASIISVYAPATENATSAYIAGLCRQMGVQPDTVLDLHDPATMARLICGITTIENGAGHLGLVQIDQALGITPTSAMT
;
A
#
# COMPACT_ATOMS: atom_id res chain seq x y z
N MET A 1 -9.17 11.43 -15.04
CA MET A 1 -9.97 10.22 -14.73
C MET A 1 -9.49 9.68 -13.40
N THR A 2 -10.38 9.37 -12.45
CA THR A 2 -9.97 8.78 -11.15
C THR A 2 -9.54 7.33 -11.35
N PRO A 3 -8.34 6.90 -10.89
CA PRO A 3 -7.87 5.52 -11.01
C PRO A 3 -8.81 4.51 -10.35
N ARG A 4 -8.78 3.26 -10.84
CA ARG A 4 -9.66 2.18 -10.34
C ARG A 4 -9.48 1.93 -8.84
N GLY A 5 -8.25 1.83 -8.34
CA GLY A 5 -7.97 1.60 -6.93
C GLY A 5 -8.57 2.69 -6.05
N ILE A 6 -8.47 3.95 -6.48
CA ILE A 6 -9.09 5.09 -5.77
C ILE A 6 -10.61 5.00 -5.76
N ARG A 7 -11.26 4.63 -6.87
CA ARG A 7 -12.73 4.44 -6.91
C ARG A 7 -13.18 3.29 -6.00
N ASN A 8 -12.36 2.25 -5.89
CA ASN A 8 -12.63 1.07 -5.06
C ASN A 8 -12.23 1.26 -3.59
N ASN A 9 -11.77 2.45 -3.18
CA ASN A 9 -11.16 2.67 -1.86
C ASN A 9 -10.04 1.66 -1.55
N ASN A 10 -9.32 1.20 -2.57
CA ASN A 10 -8.31 0.16 -2.50
C ASN A 10 -6.97 0.72 -3.00
N PRO A 11 -6.24 1.47 -2.15
CA PRO A 11 -5.07 2.22 -2.58
C PRO A 11 -3.92 1.32 -3.03
N GLY A 12 -3.89 0.05 -2.62
CA GLY A 12 -2.91 -0.94 -3.06
C GLY A 12 -3.34 -1.83 -4.23
N ASN A 13 -4.54 -1.66 -4.79
CA ASN A 13 -5.11 -2.65 -5.72
C ASN A 13 -5.01 -4.10 -5.18
N LEU A 14 -5.35 -4.31 -3.90
CA LEU A 14 -5.41 -5.65 -3.32
C LEU A 14 -6.46 -6.50 -4.03
N ASN A 15 -6.12 -7.74 -4.39
CA ASN A 15 -7.10 -8.73 -4.86
C ASN A 15 -8.14 -8.98 -3.77
N TYR A 16 -9.38 -9.24 -4.16
CA TYR A 16 -10.38 -9.65 -3.18
C TYR A 16 -10.04 -11.02 -2.61
N ALA A 17 -9.92 -11.08 -1.29
CA ALA A 17 -9.56 -12.26 -0.52
C ALA A 17 -10.36 -12.31 0.78
N HIS A 18 -11.62 -11.85 0.74
CA HIS A 18 -12.51 -11.75 1.90
C HIS A 18 -11.95 -10.89 3.03
N GLN A 19 -11.27 -9.79 2.69
CA GLN A 19 -10.89 -8.78 3.67
C GLN A 19 -12.13 -8.26 4.42
N PRO A 20 -12.02 -7.93 5.72
CA PRO A 20 -13.15 -7.42 6.49
C PRO A 20 -13.84 -6.23 5.81
N GLY A 21 -15.16 -6.31 5.65
CA GLY A 21 -15.98 -5.27 5.05
C GLY A 21 -15.82 -5.07 3.53
N ALA A 22 -14.84 -5.73 2.90
CA ALA A 22 -14.66 -5.63 1.46
C ALA A 22 -15.65 -6.51 0.69
N HIS A 23 -15.94 -6.11 -0.54
CA HIS A 23 -16.60 -6.95 -1.55
C HIS A 23 -15.74 -7.04 -2.80
N LEU A 24 -16.02 -8.01 -3.66
CA LEU A 24 -15.43 -8.07 -4.99
C LEU A 24 -15.94 -6.88 -5.81
N GLU A 25 -15.05 -6.19 -6.52
CA GLU A 25 -15.43 -5.05 -7.37
C GLU A 25 -16.53 -5.42 -8.39
N THR A 26 -17.32 -4.43 -8.78
CA THR A 26 -18.45 -4.59 -9.70
C THR A 26 -18.33 -3.65 -10.91
N GLY A 27 -19.11 -3.90 -11.97
CA GLY A 27 -19.14 -3.03 -13.15
C GLY A 27 -17.89 -3.10 -14.05
N VAL A 28 -17.08 -4.15 -13.92
CA VAL A 28 -15.91 -4.43 -14.77
C VAL A 28 -16.02 -5.81 -15.41
N SER A 29 -15.40 -6.01 -16.56
CA SER A 29 -15.48 -7.27 -17.32
C SER A 29 -14.82 -8.45 -16.60
N ASN A 30 -13.74 -8.21 -15.85
CA ASN A 30 -12.99 -9.23 -15.12
C ASN A 30 -12.74 -8.76 -13.68
N PRO A 31 -13.71 -8.92 -12.78
CA PRO A 31 -13.58 -8.47 -11.40
C PRO A 31 -12.54 -9.30 -10.66
N ARG A 32 -11.57 -8.63 -10.04
CA ARG A 32 -10.46 -9.27 -9.30
C ARG A 32 -10.18 -8.57 -7.98
N PHE A 33 -10.36 -7.24 -7.94
CA PHE A 33 -9.91 -6.43 -6.81
C PHE A 33 -10.98 -6.30 -5.72
N ALA A 34 -10.50 -6.09 -4.50
CA ALA A 34 -11.34 -5.70 -3.38
C ALA A 34 -11.85 -4.27 -3.59
N ALA A 35 -13.10 -4.02 -3.20
CA ALA A 35 -13.67 -2.70 -3.01
C ALA A 35 -14.05 -2.53 -1.53
N PHE A 36 -13.57 -1.44 -0.91
CA PHE A 36 -13.73 -1.18 0.52
C PHE A 36 -14.80 -0.10 0.79
N PRO A 37 -15.45 -0.13 1.97
CA PRO A 37 -16.45 0.87 2.33
C PRO A 37 -15.88 2.30 2.36
N THR A 38 -14.66 2.46 2.90
CA THR A 38 -13.95 3.74 2.95
C THR A 38 -12.49 3.60 2.57
N MET A 39 -11.85 4.71 2.15
CA MET A 39 -10.41 4.74 1.88
C MET A 39 -9.58 4.35 3.11
N ALA A 40 -10.06 4.71 4.32
CA ALA A 40 -9.39 4.32 5.57
C ALA A 40 -9.37 2.79 5.75
N ASP A 41 -10.47 2.10 5.42
CA ASP A 41 -10.54 0.64 5.44
C ASP A 41 -9.54 0.00 4.47
N GLY A 42 -9.41 0.57 3.25
CA GLY A 42 -8.43 0.13 2.27
C GLY A 42 -6.98 0.34 2.70
N ILE A 43 -6.68 1.47 3.36
CA ILE A 43 -5.35 1.74 3.94
C ILE A 43 -5.03 0.72 5.04
N GLN A 44 -6.00 0.44 5.94
CA GLN A 44 -5.82 -0.56 7.00
C GLN A 44 -5.68 -1.99 6.46
N ALA A 45 -6.40 -2.33 5.39
CA ALA A 45 -6.25 -3.60 4.70
C ALA A 45 -4.86 -3.75 4.06
N LEU A 46 -4.35 -2.69 3.41
CA LEU A 46 -2.99 -2.69 2.86
C LEU A 46 -1.94 -2.81 3.96
N ARG A 47 -2.07 -2.07 5.06
CA ARG A 47 -1.22 -2.24 6.25
C ARG A 47 -1.23 -3.68 6.74
N THR A 48 -2.41 -4.28 6.89
CA THR A 48 -2.56 -5.66 7.36
C THR A 48 -1.85 -6.65 6.43
N GLN A 49 -1.96 -6.46 5.13
CA GLN A 49 -1.25 -7.29 4.15
C GLN A 49 0.27 -7.17 4.29
N LEU A 50 0.78 -5.95 4.48
CA LEU A 50 2.22 -5.71 4.66
C LEU A 50 2.74 -6.27 5.99
N LEU A 51 1.95 -6.23 7.06
CA LEU A 51 2.30 -6.87 8.33
C LEU A 51 2.36 -8.40 8.19
N ARG A 52 1.43 -9.02 7.45
CA ARG A 52 1.51 -10.47 7.14
C ARG A 52 2.76 -10.84 6.36
N TYR A 53 3.29 -9.94 5.54
CA TYR A 53 4.57 -10.13 4.87
C TYR A 53 5.74 -10.04 5.84
N ALA A 54 5.73 -9.07 6.77
CA ALA A 54 6.72 -8.98 7.83
C ALA A 54 6.76 -10.24 8.71
N GLU A 55 5.60 -10.78 9.09
CA GLU A 55 5.46 -12.04 9.85
C GLU A 55 6.09 -13.25 9.12
N ARG A 56 6.20 -13.18 7.79
CA ARG A 56 6.86 -14.19 6.95
C ARG A 56 8.33 -13.88 6.67
N GLY A 57 8.89 -12.83 7.26
CA GLY A 57 10.28 -12.40 7.08
C GLY A 57 10.52 -11.52 5.85
N LEU A 58 9.48 -11.03 5.16
CA LEU A 58 9.61 -10.11 4.03
C LEU A 58 9.66 -8.67 4.54
N THR A 59 10.85 -8.19 4.84
CA THR A 59 11.08 -6.89 5.51
C THR A 59 11.87 -5.89 4.66
N THR A 60 12.15 -6.20 3.40
CA THR A 60 12.86 -5.29 2.48
C THR A 60 11.97 -4.92 1.30
N VAL A 61 12.23 -3.78 0.65
CA VAL A 61 11.47 -3.38 -0.56
C VAL A 61 11.52 -4.49 -1.61
N ALA A 62 12.70 -5.08 -1.84
CA ALA A 62 12.87 -6.15 -2.83
C ALA A 62 12.04 -7.39 -2.49
N SER A 63 12.06 -7.85 -1.23
CA SER A 63 11.34 -9.05 -0.81
C SER A 63 9.82 -8.86 -0.79
N ILE A 64 9.36 -7.70 -0.33
CA ILE A 64 7.94 -7.33 -0.32
C ILE A 64 7.39 -7.26 -1.75
N ILE A 65 8.05 -6.49 -2.63
CA ILE A 65 7.54 -6.22 -3.97
C ILE A 65 7.66 -7.44 -4.90
N SER A 66 8.64 -8.32 -4.69
CA SER A 66 8.72 -9.58 -5.45
C SER A 66 7.51 -10.49 -5.24
N VAL A 67 6.85 -10.40 -4.08
CA VAL A 67 5.60 -11.12 -3.78
C VAL A 67 4.37 -10.29 -4.15
N TYR A 68 4.41 -8.97 -3.90
CA TYR A 68 3.28 -8.08 -4.18
C TYR A 68 2.99 -7.91 -5.68
N ALA A 69 4.05 -7.77 -6.48
CA ALA A 69 4.00 -7.52 -7.92
C ALA A 69 5.02 -8.42 -8.63
N PRO A 70 4.74 -9.73 -8.77
CA PRO A 70 5.68 -10.70 -9.34
C PRO A 70 6.00 -10.40 -10.81
N ALA A 71 7.22 -10.75 -11.23
CA ALA A 71 7.78 -10.39 -12.53
C ALA A 71 7.07 -11.03 -13.73
N THR A 72 6.29 -12.08 -13.50
CA THR A 72 5.45 -12.71 -14.54
C THR A 72 4.34 -11.80 -15.02
N GLU A 73 3.89 -10.86 -14.18
CA GLU A 73 2.77 -9.96 -14.47
C GLU A 73 3.17 -8.48 -14.48
N ASN A 74 4.34 -8.13 -13.92
CA ASN A 74 4.71 -6.74 -13.63
C ASN A 74 6.18 -6.45 -13.95
N ALA A 75 6.49 -5.15 -14.13
CA ALA A 75 7.86 -4.66 -14.16
C ALA A 75 8.44 -4.51 -12.74
N THR A 76 8.62 -5.63 -12.02
CA THR A 76 9.01 -5.67 -10.60
C THR A 76 10.24 -4.81 -10.29
N SER A 77 11.27 -4.84 -11.14
CA SER A 77 12.49 -4.03 -10.94
C SER A 77 12.22 -2.52 -10.97
N ALA A 78 11.33 -2.07 -11.86
CA ALA A 78 10.93 -0.66 -11.93
C ALA A 78 10.11 -0.25 -10.70
N TYR A 79 9.25 -1.15 -10.21
CA TYR A 79 8.49 -0.97 -8.98
C TYR A 79 9.41 -0.79 -7.77
N ILE A 80 10.37 -1.70 -7.59
CA ILE A 80 11.39 -1.63 -6.54
C ILE A 80 12.15 -0.31 -6.62
N ALA A 81 12.66 0.06 -7.80
CA ALA A 81 13.43 1.29 -7.98
C ALA A 81 12.61 2.55 -7.64
N GLY A 82 11.36 2.62 -8.10
CA GLY A 82 10.47 3.74 -7.79
C GLY A 82 10.18 3.86 -6.30
N LEU A 83 9.89 2.74 -5.64
CA LEU A 83 9.57 2.70 -4.22
C LEU A 83 10.79 3.03 -3.35
N CYS A 84 11.97 2.47 -3.68
CA CYS A 84 13.24 2.81 -3.05
C CYS A 84 13.53 4.32 -3.13
N ARG A 85 13.35 4.93 -4.31
CA ARG A 85 13.54 6.37 -4.51
C ARG A 85 12.60 7.20 -3.63
N GLN A 86 11.34 6.79 -3.51
CA GLN A 86 10.35 7.51 -2.70
C GLN A 86 10.60 7.36 -1.20
N MET A 87 11.08 6.20 -0.76
CA MET A 87 11.36 5.91 0.64
C MET A 87 12.76 6.35 1.10
N GLY A 88 13.68 6.62 0.18
CA GLY A 88 15.07 6.96 0.49
C GLY A 88 15.89 5.78 1.02
N VAL A 89 15.60 4.56 0.56
CA VAL A 89 16.22 3.30 1.02
C VAL A 89 16.77 2.49 -0.16
N GLN A 90 17.65 1.53 0.14
CA GLN A 90 18.11 0.55 -0.85
C GLN A 90 17.15 -0.65 -0.93
N PRO A 91 17.15 -1.43 -2.03
CA PRO A 91 16.24 -2.57 -2.19
C PRO A 91 16.30 -3.62 -1.08
N ASP A 92 17.48 -3.79 -0.47
CA ASP A 92 17.81 -4.75 0.59
C ASP A 92 17.82 -4.13 1.99
N THR A 93 17.53 -2.83 2.13
CA THR A 93 17.39 -2.20 3.45
C THR A 93 16.25 -2.86 4.22
N VAL A 94 16.57 -3.37 5.42
CA VAL A 94 15.56 -3.91 6.34
C VAL A 94 14.71 -2.77 6.88
N LEU A 95 13.41 -2.86 6.66
CA LEU A 95 12.40 -1.92 7.11
C LEU A 95 11.75 -2.44 8.41
N ASP A 96 11.52 -1.53 9.35
CA ASP A 96 10.63 -1.80 10.47
C ASP A 96 9.18 -1.49 10.05
N LEU A 97 8.40 -2.51 9.72
CA LEU A 97 6.98 -2.34 9.34
C LEU A 97 6.05 -2.12 10.54
N HIS A 98 6.56 -2.24 11.77
CA HIS A 98 5.82 -1.85 12.97
C HIS A 98 6.00 -0.36 13.31
N ASP A 99 7.07 0.27 12.83
CA ASP A 99 7.20 1.74 12.87
C ASP A 99 6.12 2.40 11.99
N PRO A 100 5.20 3.18 12.57
CA PRO A 100 4.09 3.76 11.83
C PRO A 100 4.54 4.68 10.69
N ALA A 101 5.64 5.42 10.87
CA ALA A 101 6.15 6.34 9.85
C ALA A 101 6.72 5.57 8.64
N THR A 102 7.41 4.46 8.87
CA THR A 102 7.90 3.56 7.81
C THR A 102 6.75 2.89 7.08
N MET A 103 5.74 2.38 7.79
CA MET A 103 4.52 1.83 7.19
C MET A 103 3.78 2.87 6.33
N ALA A 104 3.60 4.10 6.84
CA ALA A 104 2.93 5.17 6.11
C ALA A 104 3.66 5.53 4.81
N ARG A 105 5.00 5.66 4.85
CA ARG A 105 5.82 5.90 3.64
C ARG A 105 5.72 4.76 2.63
N LEU A 106 5.74 3.51 3.10
CA LEU A 106 5.59 2.34 2.23
C LEU A 106 4.22 2.31 1.54
N ILE A 107 3.14 2.52 2.30
CA ILE A 107 1.77 2.61 1.77
C ILE A 107 1.64 3.75 0.76
N CYS A 108 2.19 4.92 1.07
CA CYS A 108 2.19 6.07 0.18
C CYS A 108 2.89 5.76 -1.15
N GLY A 109 4.03 5.09 -1.09
CA GLY A 109 4.78 4.68 -2.28
C GLY A 109 4.06 3.67 -3.15
N ILE A 110 3.53 2.59 -2.54
CA ILE A 110 2.70 1.61 -3.25
C ILE A 110 1.51 2.33 -3.92
N THR A 111 0.80 3.17 -3.17
CA THR A 111 -0.38 3.88 -3.71
C THR A 111 -0.02 4.77 -4.89
N THR A 112 1.12 5.45 -4.83
CA THR A 112 1.61 6.33 -5.90
C THR A 112 1.94 5.54 -7.16
N ILE A 113 2.51 4.34 -7.04
CA ILE A 113 2.81 3.48 -8.19
C ILE A 113 1.51 2.90 -8.78
N GLU A 114 0.60 2.44 -7.93
CA GLU A 114 -0.67 1.80 -8.34
C GLU A 114 -1.68 2.75 -8.98
N ASN A 115 -1.73 4.00 -8.50
CA ASN A 115 -2.78 4.95 -8.87
C ASN A 115 -2.24 6.23 -9.49
N GLY A 116 -0.93 6.45 -9.50
CA GLY A 116 -0.33 7.73 -9.85
C GLY A 116 -0.28 8.70 -8.67
N ALA A 117 0.56 9.74 -8.82
CA ALA A 117 0.77 10.75 -7.78
C ALA A 117 -0.46 11.64 -7.54
N GLY A 118 -0.60 12.13 -6.30
CA GLY A 118 -1.58 13.16 -5.94
C GLY A 118 -2.97 12.64 -5.52
N HIS A 119 -3.20 11.33 -5.54
CA HIS A 119 -4.49 10.75 -5.14
C HIS A 119 -4.63 10.46 -3.65
N LEU A 120 -3.54 10.15 -2.97
CA LEU A 120 -3.51 9.89 -1.53
C LEU A 120 -2.20 10.40 -0.95
N GLY A 121 -2.28 11.34 0.00
CA GLY A 121 -1.12 11.92 0.67
C GLY A 121 -0.79 11.27 2.00
N LEU A 122 0.42 11.51 2.51
CA LEU A 122 0.86 11.00 3.82
C LEU A 122 -0.07 11.41 4.96
N VAL A 123 -0.58 12.64 4.98
CA VAL A 123 -1.51 13.10 6.03
C VAL A 123 -2.77 12.23 6.11
N GLN A 124 -3.35 11.85 4.97
CA GLN A 124 -4.54 10.99 4.95
C GLN A 124 -4.21 9.56 5.38
N ILE A 125 -3.02 9.07 5.02
CA ILE A 125 -2.52 7.76 5.44
C ILE A 125 -2.29 7.77 6.96
N ASP A 126 -1.61 8.77 7.49
CA ASP A 126 -1.33 8.93 8.92
C ASP A 126 -2.62 8.97 9.73
N GLN A 127 -3.61 9.76 9.29
CA GLN A 127 -4.95 9.79 9.87
C GLN A 127 -5.62 8.41 9.87
N ALA A 128 -5.61 7.71 8.73
CA ALA A 128 -6.20 6.38 8.63
C ALA A 128 -5.47 5.36 9.52
N LEU A 129 -4.16 5.52 9.73
CA LEU A 129 -3.33 4.69 10.59
C LEU A 129 -3.39 5.06 12.08
N GLY A 130 -4.08 6.15 12.44
CA GLY A 130 -4.12 6.65 13.82
C GLY A 130 -2.80 7.28 14.29
N ILE A 131 -1.96 7.72 13.36
CA ILE A 131 -0.71 8.43 13.65
C ILE A 131 -1.07 9.89 13.91
N THR A 132 -1.15 10.26 15.19
CA THR A 132 -1.32 11.67 15.58
C THR A 132 0.02 12.38 15.43
N PRO A 133 0.10 13.59 14.83
CA PRO A 133 1.32 14.38 14.92
C PRO A 133 1.65 14.60 16.39
N THR A 134 2.84 14.20 16.82
CA THR A 134 3.36 14.57 18.13
C THR A 134 3.25 16.08 18.25
N SER A 135 2.45 16.57 19.19
CA SER A 135 2.45 17.99 19.56
C SER A 135 3.89 18.37 19.87
N ALA A 136 4.55 19.08 18.96
CA ALA A 136 5.78 19.76 19.26
C ALA A 136 5.41 20.84 20.29
N MET A 137 5.63 20.52 21.56
CA MET A 137 5.59 21.52 22.62
C MET A 137 6.71 22.52 22.33
N THR A 138 6.29 23.75 22.08
CA THR A 138 7.11 24.97 22.07
C THR A 138 7.86 25.15 23.37
#